data_AF-A0A2E4IDJ0-F1
#
_entry.id   AF-A0A2E4IDJ0-F1
#
_cell.length_a   1.000
_cell.length_b   1.000
_cell.length_c   1.000
_cell.angle_alpha   90.00
_cell.angle_beta   90.00
_cell.angle_gamma   90.00
#
_symmetry.space_group_name_H-M   'P 1'
#
loop_
_entity.id
_entity.type
_entity.pdbx_description
1 polymer ?
#
loop_
_entity_poly.entity_id
_entity_poly.type
_entity_poly.pdbx_seq_one_letter_code
_entity_poly.pdbx_strand_id
1 'polypeptide(L)' 'MLLYIKESYNELIHNVTWPTWPELFSSTRLVIVASIIIALLVFVMDVISKAITSGIYDLGA' A
#
# COMPACT_ATOMS: atom_id res chain seq x y z
N MET A 1 10.14 28.89 15.23
CA MET A 1 9.39 27.90 14.40
C MET A 1 9.96 27.79 12.99
N LEU A 2 9.97 28.86 12.17
CA LEU A 2 10.54 28.83 10.82
C LEU A 2 12.02 28.38 10.78
N LEU A 3 12.82 28.82 11.75
CA LEU A 3 14.22 28.42 11.87
C LEU A 3 14.37 26.91 12.11
N TYR A 4 13.52 26.33 12.96
CA TYR A 4 13.53 24.91 13.32
C TYR A 4 13.16 24.01 12.14
N ILE A 5 12.17 24.41 11.34
CA ILE A 5 11.80 23.70 10.10
C ILE A 5 12.94 23.76 9.09
N LYS A 6 13.63 24.91 8.99
CA LYS A 6 14.78 25.08 8.10
C LYS A 6 15.97 24.22 8.53
N GLU A 7 16.20 24.11 9.84
CA GLU A 7 17.26 23.31 10.43
C GLU A 7 17.00 21.80 10.28
N SER A 8 15.77 21.33 10.57
CA SER A 8 15.35 19.95 10.31
C SER A 8 15.38 19.59 8.83
N TYR A 9 15.01 20.50 7.92
CA TYR A 9 15.14 20.25 6.48
C TYR A 9 16.60 20.07 6.09
N ASN A 10 17.48 20.95 6.58
CA ASN A 10 18.90 20.85 6.29
C ASN A 10 19.49 19.54 6.85
N GLU A 11 19.06 19.10 8.03
CA GLU A 11 19.47 17.84 8.64
C GLU A 11 19.00 16.61 7.85
N LEU A 12 17.73 16.59 7.44
CA LEU A 12 17.13 15.49 6.66
C LEU A 12 17.70 15.34 5.25
N ILE A 13 18.32 16.39 4.70
CA ILE A 13 18.94 16.34 3.38
C ILE A 13 20.43 15.97 3.48
N HIS A 14 21.13 16.40 4.54
CA HIS A 14 22.59 16.22 4.65
C HIS A 14 23.03 15.02 5.50
N ASN A 15 22.20 14.53 6.43
CA ASN A 15 22.54 13.42 7.33
C ASN A 15 21.79 12.12 7.03
N VAL A 16 21.16 12.02 5.85
CA VAL A 16 20.37 10.85 5.47
C VAL A 16 20.68 10.49 4.02
N THR A 17 21.01 9.23 3.78
CA THR A 17 21.26 8.69 2.45
C THR A 17 19.93 8.45 1.74
N TRP A 18 19.41 9.48 1.08
CA TRP A 18 18.29 9.30 0.16
C TRP A 18 18.75 8.48 -1.06
N PRO A 19 18.04 7.39 -1.40
CA PRO A 19 18.35 6.66 -2.62
C PRO A 19 18.06 7.54 -3.83
N THR A 20 18.71 7.26 -4.95
CA THR A 20 18.40 7.96 -6.19
C THR A 20 16.96 7.66 -6.62
N TRP A 21 16.32 8.60 -7.34
CA TRP A 21 14.96 8.41 -7.86
C TRP A 21 14.75 7.05 -8.56
N PRO A 22 15.67 6.56 -9.41
CA PRO A 22 15.53 5.24 -10.04
C PRO A 22 15.58 4.07 -9.04
N GLU A 23 16.42 4.15 -8.00
CA GLU A 23 16.54 3.11 -6.97
C GLU A 23 15.33 3.06 -6.04
N LEU A 24 14.74 4.23 -5.73
CA LEU A 24 13.47 4.35 -5.01
C LEU A 24 12.37 3.58 -5.74
N PHE A 25 12.17 3.87 -7.02
CA PHE A 25 11.15 3.18 -7.82
C PHE A 25 11.44 1.69 -8.01
N SER A 26 12.72 1.30 -8.12
CA SER A 26 13.12 -0.10 -8.16
C SER A 26 12.70 -0.84 -6.89
N SER A 27 12.94 -0.23 -5.72
CA SER A 27 12.57 -0.80 -4.41
C SER A 27 11.06 -0.85 -4.22
N THR A 28 10.33 0.17 -4.68
CA THR A 28 8.86 0.22 -4.61
C THR A 28 8.20 -0.79 -5.55
N ARG A 29 8.84 -1.17 -6.67
CA ARG A 29 8.29 -2.13 -7.63
C ARG A 29 7.93 -3.47 -6.99
N LEU A 30 8.78 -3.97 -6.10
CA LEU A 30 8.53 -5.21 -5.36
C LEU A 30 7.24 -5.11 -4.52
N VAL A 31 7.08 -3.99 -3.82
CA VAL A 31 5.91 -3.72 -2.97
C VAL A 31 4.64 -3.63 -3.82
N ILE A 32 4.68 -2.97 -4.98
CA ILE A 32 3.54 -2.88 -5.90
C ILE A 32 3.07 -4.27 -6.34
N VAL A 33 4.00 -5.16 -6.71
CA VAL A 33 3.66 -6.53 -7.10
C VAL A 33 3.04 -7.29 -5.92
N ALA A 34 3.60 -7.16 -4.72
CA ALA A 34 3.04 -7.76 -3.52
C ALA A 34 1.62 -7.25 -3.21
N SER A 35 1.37 -5.95 -3.34
CA SER A 35 0.05 -5.35 -3.15
C SER A 35 -0.98 -5.87 -4.15
N ILE A 36 -0.59 -6.10 -5.42
CA ILE A 36 -1.48 -6.66 -6.44
C ILE A 36 -1.90 -8.09 -6.08
N ILE A 37 -0.98 -8.91 -5.57
CA ILE A 37 -1.29 -10.28 -5.13
C ILE A 37 -2.28 -10.26 -3.97
N ILE A 38 -2.06 -9.39 -2.97
CA ILE A 38 -2.96 -9.26 -1.83
C ILE A 38 -4.34 -8.76 -2.28
N ALA A 39 -4.40 -7.80 -3.21
CA ALA A 39 -5.64 -7.30 -3.76
C ALA A 39 -6.45 -8.41 -4.48
N LEU A 40 -5.77 -9.28 -5.23
CA LEU A 40 -6.41 -10.44 -5.86
C LEU A 40 -6.96 -11.45 -4.85
N LEU A 41 -6.23 -11.71 -3.76
CA LEU A 41 -6.70 -12.59 -2.70
C LEU A 41 -7.96 -12.05 -2.02
N VAL A 42 -7.96 -10.76 -1.67
CA VAL A 42 -9.15 -10.11 -1.08
C VAL A 42 -10.32 -10.13 -2.06
N PHE A 43 -10.07 -9.90 -3.35
CA PHE A 43 -11.12 -9.99 -4.37
C PHE A 43 -11.78 -11.37 -4.43
N VAL A 44 -11.00 -12.45 -4.35
CA VAL A 44 -11.53 -13.82 -4.29
C VAL A 44 -12.37 -14.02 -3.03
N MET A 45 -11.89 -13.55 -1.87
CA MET A 45 -12.64 -13.62 -0.61
C MET A 45 -13.97 -12.87 -0.69
N ASP A 46 -14.00 -11.68 -1.31
CA ASP A 46 -15.21 -10.89 -1.50
C ASP A 46 -16.24 -11.59 -2.39
N VAL A 47 -15.79 -12.26 -3.46
CA VAL A 47 -16.66 -13.03 -4.35
C VAL A 47 -17.28 -14.22 -3.62
N ILE A 48 -16.48 -14.95 -2.84
CA ILE A 48 -16.96 -16.09 -2.05
C ILE A 48 -17.99 -15.61 -1.02
N SER A 49 -17.69 -14.53 -0.31
CA SER A 49 -18.61 -13.93 0.67
C SER A 49 -19.96 -13.58 0.04
N LYS A 50 -19.95 -12.89 -1.11
CA LYS A 50 -21.19 -12.55 -1.85
C LYS A 50 -21.98 -13.78 -2.28
N ALA A 51 -21.30 -14.82 -2.75
CA ALA A 51 -21.95 -16.07 -3.16
C ALA A 51 -22.61 -16.79 -1.98
N ILE A 52 -21.94 -16.84 -0.82
CA ILE A 52 -22.50 -17.44 0.40
C ILE A 52 -23.71 -16.64 0.88
N THR A 53 -23.58 -15.32 0.96
CA THR A 53 -24.64 -14.46 1.46
C THR A 53 -25.89 -14.49 0.55
N SER A 54 -25.72 -14.44 -0.77
CA SER A 54 -26.84 -14.60 -1.71
C SER A 54 -27.52 -15.96 -1.58
N GLY A 55 -26.75 -17.04 -1.49
CA GLY A 55 -27.31 -18.38 -1.29
C GLY A 55 -28.13 -18.51 0.00
N ILE A 56 -27.70 -17.87 1.10
CA ILE A 56 -28.45 -17.86 2.37
C ILE A 56 -29.74 -17.05 2.24
N TYR A 57 -29.71 -15.89 1.58
CA TYR A 57 -30.91 -15.07 1.38
C TYR A 57 -31.94 -15.74 0.47
N ASP A 58 -31.50 -16.44 -0.58
CA ASP A 58 -32.38 -17.18 -1.49
C ASP A 58 -33.02 -18.43 -0.85
N LEU A 59 -32.41 -18.98 0.21
CA LEU A 59 -32.95 -20.12 0.96
C LEU A 59 -33.96 -19.73 2.05
N GLY A 60 -33.91 -18.49 2.53
CA GLY A 60 -34.77 -17.96 3.58
C GLY A 60 -36.01 -17.19 3.09
N ALA A 61 -36.09 -16.92 1.79
CA ALA A 61 -37.24 -16.33 1.09
C ALA A 61 -38.11 -17.41 0.46
#